data_AF-A0A7J4M1V0-F1
#
_entry.id   AF-A0A7J4M1V0-F1
#
_cell.length_a   1.000
_cell.length_b   1.000
_cell.length_c   1.000
_cell.angle_alpha   90.00
_cell.angle_beta   90.00
_cell.angle_gamma   90.00
#
_symmetry.space_group_name_H-M   'P 1'
#
loop_
_entity.id
_entity.type
_entity.pdbx_description
1 polymer ?
#
loop_
_entity_poly.entity_id
_entity_poly.type
_entity_poly.pdbx_seq_one_letter_code
_entity_poly.pdbx_strand_id
1 'polypeptide(L)' 'MEIGLPIVIAREGKWYVASCPLLDIASQGKTEEEVKKNIRALIKEYMKDPDTPKFDIKSLLALSLTTVPITI' A
#
# COMPACT_ATOMS: atom_id res chain seq x y z
N MET A 1 -3.10 10.79 -14.70
CA MET A 1 -1.79 10.37 -14.18
C MET A 1 -1.98 9.02 -13.49
N GLU A 2 -1.16 8.04 -13.83
CA GLU A 2 -1.17 6.72 -13.19
C GLU A 2 0.15 6.59 -12.41
N ILE A 3 0.06 6.21 -11.15
CA ILE A 3 1.22 6.04 -10.26
C ILE A 3 1.20 4.64 -9.67
N GLY A 4 2.36 3.98 -9.63
CA GLY A 4 2.57 2.75 -8.89
C GLY A 4 3.00 3.06 -7.47
N LEU A 5 2.33 2.45 -6.48
CA LEU A 5 2.73 2.52 -5.07
C LEU A 5 3.13 1.12 -4.61
N PRO A 6 4.15 0.99 -3.74
CA PRO A 6 4.53 -0.28 -3.17
C PRO A 6 3.43 -0.76 -2.21
N ILE A 7 2.91 -1.95 -2.48
CA ILE A 7 1.95 -2.63 -1.63
C ILE A 7 2.56 -3.94 -1.17
N VAL A 8 2.67 -4.13 0.14
CA VAL A 8 3.05 -5.42 0.74
C VAL A 8 1.76 -6.16 1.04
N ILE A 9 1.64 -7.41 0.58
CA ILE A 9 0.48 -8.26 0.85
C ILE A 9 0.98 -9.48 1.63
N ALA A 10 0.38 -9.71 2.80
CA ALA A 10 0.61 -10.88 3.63
C ALA A 10 -0.68 -11.67 3.82
N ARG A 11 -0.56 -12.99 4.01
CA ARG A 11 -1.67 -13.83 4.42
C ARG A 11 -1.63 -14.01 5.94
N GLU A 12 -2.69 -13.57 6.61
CA GLU A 12 -2.87 -13.64 8.05
C GLU A 12 -4.07 -14.55 8.37
N GLY A 13 -3.79 -15.84 8.54
CA GLY A 13 -4.81 -16.87 8.73
C GLY A 13 -5.80 -16.94 7.56
N LYS A 14 -7.05 -16.52 7.81
CA LYS A 14 -8.15 -16.53 6.83
C LYS A 14 -8.31 -15.22 6.03
N TRP A 15 -7.37 -14.29 6.20
CA TRP A 15 -7.40 -12.98 5.57
C TRP A 15 -6.12 -12.73 4.78
N TYR A 16 -6.24 -11.91 3.75
CA TYR A 16 -5.13 -11.19 3.14
C TYR A 16 -5.13 -9.78 3.72
N VAL A 17 -3.95 -9.30 4.11
CA VAL A 17 -3.72 -7.93 4.58
C VAL A 17 -2.77 -7.26 3.61
N ALA A 18 -3.17 -6.11 3.07
CA ALA A 18 -2.35 -5.29 2.21
C ALA A 18 -1.99 -3.99 2.94
N SER A 19 -0.73 -3.59 2.91
CA SER A 19 -0.26 -2.31 3.43
C SER A 19 0.51 -1.54 2.39
N CYS A 20 0.34 -0.22 2.38
CA CYS A 20 1.17 0.74 1.65
C CYS A 20 2.02 1.51 2.66
N PRO A 21 3.28 1.08 2.92
CA PRO A 21 4.10 1.68 3.97
C PRO A 21 4.33 3.18 3.81
N LEU A 22 4.37 3.67 2.57
CA LEU A 22 4.57 5.10 2.29
C LEU A 22 3.43 5.99 2.77
N LEU A 23 2.22 5.45 2.76
CA LEU A 23 1.00 6.19 3.08
C LEU A 23 0.50 5.90 4.49
N ASP A 24 1.10 4.93 5.18
CA ASP A 24 0.57 4.35 6.40
C ASP A 24 -0.91 3.90 6.26
N ILE A 25 -1.22 3.30 5.11
CA ILE A 25 -2.56 2.81 4.79
C ILE A 25 -2.52 1.29 4.72
N ALA A 26 -3.49 0.64 5.35
CA ALA A 26 -3.70 -0.80 5.23
C ALA A 26 -5.17 -1.12 4.92
N SER A 27 -5.40 -2.27 4.30
CA SER A 27 -6.72 -2.86 4.12
C SER A 27 -6.63 -4.39 4.17
N GLN A 28 -7.77 -5.05 4.26
CA GLN A 28 -7.84 -6.52 4.30
C GLN A 28 -8.92 -7.06 3.35
N GLY A 29 -8.82 -8.34 2.99
CA GLY A 29 -9.79 -9.04 2.15
C GLY A 29 -9.73 -10.57 2.35
N LYS A 30 -10.76 -11.30 1.91
CA LYS A 30 -10.79 -12.77 1.93
C LYS A 30 -9.98 -13.38 0.79
N THR A 31 -9.83 -12.66 -0.31
CA THR A 31 -9.00 -13.07 -1.45
C THR A 31 -7.96 -12.01 -1.79
N GLU A 32 -6.98 -12.39 -2.60
CA GLU A 32 -5.95 -11.47 -3.07
C GLU A 32 -6.55 -10.36 -3.96
N GLU A 33 -7.56 -10.68 -4.78
CA GLU A 33 -8.29 -9.70 -5.60
C GLU A 33 -9.07 -8.72 -4.74
N GLU A 34 -9.74 -9.21 -3.69
CA GLU A 34 -10.52 -8.38 -2.78
C GLU A 34 -9.60 -7.38 -2.06
N VAL A 35 -8.48 -7.85 -1.49
CA VAL A 35 -7.57 -6.95 -0.78
C VAL A 35 -6.95 -5.91 -1.72
N LYS A 36 -6.62 -6.28 -2.97
CA LYS A 36 -6.13 -5.35 -4.00
C LYS A 36 -7.19 -4.30 -4.38
N LYS A 37 -8.46 -4.70 -4.47
CA LYS A 37 -9.59 -3.78 -4.72
C LYS A 37 -9.77 -2.82 -3.56
N ASN A 38 -9.73 -3.32 -2.32
CA ASN A 38 -9.93 -2.54 -1.11
C ASN A 38 -8.82 -1.50 -0.92
N ILE A 39 -7.55 -1.90 -1.02
CA ILE A 39 -6.42 -0.96 -0.86
C ILE A 39 -6.42 0.12 -1.95
N ARG A 40 -6.79 -0.24 -3.19
CA ARG A 40 -6.93 0.72 -4.29
C ARG A 40 -8.02 1.75 -4.02
N ALA A 41 -9.16 1.32 -3.48
CA ALA A 41 -10.26 2.23 -3.16
C ALA A 41 -9.85 3.20 -2.05
N LEU A 42 -9.23 2.70 -0.97
CA LEU A 42 -8.81 3.50 0.16
C LEU A 42 -7.72 4.52 -0.22
N ILE A 43 -6.72 4.12 -1.02
CA ILE A 43 -5.71 5.05 -1.55
C ILE A 43 -6.36 6.13 -2.43
N LYS A 44 -7.35 5.77 -3.26
CA LYS A 44 -8.06 6.76 -4.09
C LYS A 44 -8.83 7.78 -3.24
N GLU A 45 -9.40 7.35 -2.12
CA GLU A 45 -10.07 8.24 -1.17
C GLU A 45 -9.06 9.15 -0.48
N TYR A 46 -7.98 8.58 0.07
CA TYR A 46 -6.87 9.33 0.65
C TYR A 46 -6.35 10.41 -0.30
N MET A 47 -6.17 10.10 -1.59
CA MET A 47 -5.66 11.05 -2.60
C MET A 47 -6.62 12.22 -2.89
N LYS A 48 -7.92 12.05 -2.66
CA LYS A 48 -8.95 13.08 -2.90
C LYS A 48 -9.18 13.98 -1.70
N ASP A 49 -8.80 13.55 -0.51
CA ASP A 49 -8.95 14.32 0.72
C ASP A 49 -8.05 15.58 0.66
N PRO A 50 -8.62 16.80 0.65
CA PRO A 50 -7.85 18.04 0.58
C PRO A 50 -7.10 18.36 1.88
N ASP A 51 -7.56 17.83 3.01
CA ASP A 51 -7.05 18.18 4.35
C ASP A 51 -5.91 17.25 4.78
N THR A 52 -5.79 16.09 4.13
CA THR A 52 -4.71 15.15 4.40
C THR A 52 -3.42 15.56 3.65
N PRO A 53 -2.29 15.79 4.34
CA PRO A 53 -1.00 16.07 3.70
C PRO A 53 -0.60 14.92 2.78
N LYS A 54 -0.21 15.23 1.53
CA LYS A 54 0.24 14.24 0.55
C LYS A 54 1.77 14.25 0.48
N PHE A 55 2.35 13.07 0.32
CA PHE A 55 3.78 12.96 0.01
C PHE A 55 4.08 13.56 -1.38
N ASP A 56 5.27 14.12 -1.56
CA ASP A 56 5.70 14.60 -2.88
C ASP A 56 5.92 13.41 -3.81
N ILE A 57 5.18 13.37 -4.92
CA ILE A 57 5.22 12.34 -5.95
C ILE A 57 6.63 12.15 -6.51
N LYS A 58 7.48 13.18 -6.51
CA LYS A 58 8.90 13.07 -6.91
C LYS A 58 9.67 12.07 -6.05
N SER A 59 9.27 11.89 -4.79
CA SER A 59 9.88 10.93 -3.87
C SER A 59 9.71 9.49 -4.35
N LEU A 60 8.69 9.19 -5.17
CA LEU A 60 8.51 7.85 -5.74
C LEU A 60 9.66 7.44 -6.66
N LEU A 61 10.29 8.41 -7.34
CA LEU A 61 11.40 8.14 -8.25
C LEU A 61 12.67 7.66 -7.53
N ALA A 62 12.77 7.92 -6.22
CA ALA A 62 13.91 7.54 -5.40
C ALA A 62 13.66 6.27 -4.58
N LEU A 63 12.50 5.63 -4.70
CA LEU A 63 12.18 4.44 -3.91
C LEU A 63 12.84 3.19 -4.49
N SER A 64 13.54 2.46 -3.64
CA SER A 64 13.99 1.09 -3.90
C SER A 64 13.31 0.13 -2.96
N LEU A 65 12.80 -0.99 -3.48
CA LEU A 65 12.24 -2.08 -2.67
C LEU A 65 13.26 -3.20 -2.57
N THR A 66 13.53 -3.66 -1.34
CA THR A 66 14.46 -4.76 -1.09
C THR A 66 14.05 -5.53 0.16
N THR A 67 14.45 -6.79 0.25
CA THR A 67 14.36 -7.60 1.47
C THR A 67 15.76 -7.75 2.05
N VAL A 68 15.91 -7.51 3.36
CA VAL A 68 17.19 -7.71 4.05
C VAL A 68 17.14 -9.07 4.75
N PRO A 69 18.00 -10.04 4.39
CA PRO A 69 18.03 -11.33 5.05
C PRO A 69 18.60 -11.18 6.48
N ILE A 70 17.96 -11.82 7.45
CA ILE A 70 18.37 -11.81 8.86
C ILE A 70 18.62 -13.25 9.31
N THR A 71 19.74 -13.50 9.99
CA THR A 71 20.01 -14.77 10.67
C THR A 71 19.46 -14.71 12.08
N ILE A 72 18.68 -15.72 12.48
CA ILE A 72 18.07 -15.87 13.80
C ILE A 72 18.81 -16.97 14.55
#